data_AF-A0A7S0TM46-F1
#
_entry.id   AF-A0A7S0TM46-F1
#
_cell.length_a   1.000
_cell.length_b   1.000
_cell.length_c   1.000
_cell.angle_alpha   90.00
_cell.angle_beta   90.00
_cell.angle_gamma   90.00
#
_symmetry.space_group_name_H-M   'P 1'
#
loop_
_entity.id
_entity.type
_entity.pdbx_description
1 polymer ?
#
loop_
_entity_poly.entity_id
_entity_poly.type
_entity_poly.pdbx_seq_one_letter_code
_entity_poly.pdbx_strand_id
1 'polypeptide(L)'
;TMVGAFDRLLLGIGDRIVAFRRFIQEERVYFALMVFIAECCATPLIISKVPYTEIDWKAYMEEVEGVEQGEYDYSKLRGGTGPLVYPAGFVWIFMLLKWLTDGGTNLHRAQMIFAAIYLGTQAMVLALYVRVKEVPAWGLLLLLLSKRIHSLYVLRLFNDCVAMFFAYAAVLLFTQRRWSLGCILYSVGVSVKMNVLLFAPSLLYILLAALGTKGAMAQIALCAVVQVVIGFPFLTSHPVE
;
A
#
# COMPACT_ATOMS: atom_id res chain seq x y z
N THR A 1 -32.79 -8.52 47.56
CA THR A 1 -33.69 -7.65 46.77
C THR A 1 -33.66 -8.07 45.31
N MET A 2 -34.80 -8.06 44.61
CA MET A 2 -34.87 -8.39 43.16
C MET A 2 -33.84 -7.61 42.32
N VAL A 3 -33.51 -6.40 42.73
CA VAL A 3 -32.49 -5.54 42.13
C VAL A 3 -31.11 -6.24 42.04
N GLY A 4 -30.64 -6.89 43.11
CA GLY A 4 -29.34 -7.57 43.11
C GLY A 4 -29.29 -8.90 42.34
N ALA A 5 -30.43 -9.43 41.88
CA ALA A 5 -30.47 -10.57 40.97
C ALA A 5 -30.42 -10.10 39.50
N PHE A 6 -31.06 -8.96 39.21
CA PHE A 6 -31.05 -8.33 37.89
C PHE A 6 -29.66 -7.79 37.53
N ASP A 7 -28.96 -7.15 38.47
CA ASP A 7 -27.58 -6.67 38.26
C ASP A 7 -26.60 -7.82 37.97
N ARG A 8 -26.77 -8.98 38.64
CA ARG A 8 -25.95 -10.18 38.38
C ARG A 8 -26.23 -10.79 37.00
N LEU A 9 -27.47 -10.73 36.52
CA LEU A 9 -27.83 -11.17 35.18
C LEU A 9 -27.21 -10.27 34.10
N LEU A 10 -27.27 -8.94 34.28
CA LEU A 10 -26.69 -7.96 33.37
C LEU A 10 -25.16 -8.07 33.30
N LEU A 11 -24.50 -8.25 34.46
CA LEU A 11 -23.06 -8.52 34.52
C LEU A 11 -22.69 -9.81 33.79
N GLY A 12 -23.44 -10.90 33.99
CA GLY A 12 -23.20 -12.17 33.31
C GLY A 12 -23.40 -12.13 31.79
N ILE A 13 -24.30 -11.27 31.29
CA ILE A 13 -24.47 -11.01 29.85
C ILE A 13 -23.28 -10.20 29.32
N GLY A 14 -22.85 -9.17 30.05
CA GLY A 14 -21.66 -8.37 29.72
C GLY A 14 -20.40 -9.21 29.60
N ASP A 15 -20.14 -10.08 30.59
CA ASP A 15 -18.98 -10.97 30.61
C ASP A 15 -19.01 -11.97 29.44
N ARG A 16 -20.19 -12.52 29.10
CA ARG A 16 -20.35 -13.41 27.94
C ARG A 16 -20.10 -12.68 26.62
N ILE A 17 -20.53 -11.43 26.48
CA ILE A 17 -20.28 -10.61 25.28
C ILE A 17 -18.79 -10.30 25.16
N VAL A 18 -18.11 -9.98 26.26
CA VAL A 18 -16.66 -9.71 26.27
C VAL A 18 -15.86 -10.97 25.93
N ALA A 19 -16.20 -12.12 26.53
CA ALA A 19 -15.58 -13.40 26.24
C ALA A 19 -15.78 -13.80 24.77
N PHE A 20 -16.99 -13.64 24.23
CA PHE A 20 -17.30 -13.92 22.82
C PHE A 20 -16.53 -13.00 21.86
N ARG A 21 -16.44 -11.69 22.16
CA ARG A 21 -15.63 -10.74 21.39
C ARG A 21 -14.14 -11.10 21.40
N ARG A 22 -13.62 -11.54 22.55
CA ARG A 22 -12.24 -11.98 22.69
C ARG A 22 -11.97 -13.26 21.90
N PHE A 23 -12.86 -14.24 21.99
CA PHE A 23 -12.78 -15.48 21.24
C PHE A 23 -12.74 -15.24 19.72
N ILE A 24 -13.67 -14.43 19.19
CA ILE A 24 -13.69 -14.06 17.77
C ILE A 24 -12.40 -13.33 17.35
N GLN A 25 -11.82 -12.52 18.24
CA GLN A 25 -10.58 -11.81 17.97
C GLN A 25 -9.38 -12.77 17.88
N GLU A 26 -9.31 -13.75 18.79
CA GLU A 26 -8.29 -14.80 18.77
C GLU A 26 -8.41 -15.63 17.49
N GLU A 27 -9.61 -16.08 17.10
CA GLU A 27 -9.83 -16.80 15.84
C GLU A 27 -9.33 -16.02 14.60
N ARG A 28 -9.68 -14.73 14.48
CA ARG A 28 -9.27 -13.91 13.32
C ARG A 28 -7.76 -13.79 13.18
N VAL A 29 -7.04 -13.68 14.29
CA VAL A 29 -5.58 -13.62 14.28
C VAL A 29 -5.02 -14.93 13.74
N TYR A 30 -5.56 -16.08 14.16
CA TYR A 30 -5.15 -17.38 13.63
C TYR A 30 -5.44 -17.52 12.13
N PHE A 31 -6.63 -17.11 11.67
CA PHE A 31 -6.96 -17.11 10.24
C PHE A 31 -6.03 -16.19 9.44
N ALA A 32 -5.75 -14.99 9.95
CA ALA A 32 -4.83 -14.06 9.30
C ALA A 32 -3.41 -14.62 9.19
N LEU A 33 -2.90 -15.24 10.26
CA LEU A 33 -1.59 -15.88 10.26
C LEU A 33 -1.54 -17.07 9.29
N MET A 34 -2.58 -17.90 9.27
CA MET A 34 -2.69 -19.02 8.32
C MET A 34 -2.69 -18.54 6.87
N VAL A 35 -3.48 -17.51 6.56
CA VAL A 35 -3.51 -16.87 5.23
C VAL A 35 -2.14 -16.32 4.87
N PHE A 36 -1.47 -15.61 5.79
CA PHE A 36 -0.15 -15.05 5.53
C PHE A 36 0.91 -16.12 5.28
N ILE A 37 0.94 -17.18 6.08
CA ILE A 37 1.86 -18.31 5.89
C ILE A 37 1.59 -19.01 4.55
N ALA A 38 0.32 -19.21 4.19
CA ALA A 38 -0.05 -19.78 2.90
C ALA A 38 0.47 -18.91 1.74
N GLU A 39 0.39 -17.58 1.84
CA GLU A 39 0.92 -16.66 0.83
C GLU A 39 2.45 -16.68 0.72
N CYS A 40 3.15 -16.76 1.86
CA CYS A 40 4.60 -16.93 1.89
C CYS A 40 5.06 -18.19 1.14
N CYS A 41 4.25 -19.25 1.16
CA CYS A 41 4.50 -20.48 0.41
C CYS A 41 4.03 -20.38 -1.05
N ALA A 42 2.85 -19.81 -1.30
CA ALA A 42 2.25 -19.75 -2.62
C ALA A 42 3.01 -18.81 -3.56
N THR A 43 3.49 -17.67 -3.07
CA THR A 43 4.13 -16.64 -3.91
C THR A 43 5.39 -17.15 -4.62
N PRO A 44 6.36 -17.81 -3.94
CA PRO A 44 7.52 -18.41 -4.62
C PRO A 44 7.14 -19.56 -5.56
N LEU A 45 6.11 -20.35 -5.21
CA LEU A 45 5.60 -21.42 -6.08
C LEU A 45 5.02 -20.83 -7.37
N ILE A 46 4.28 -19.74 -7.30
CA ILE A 46 3.73 -19.05 -8.47
C ILE A 46 4.87 -18.52 -9.35
N ILE A 47 5.88 -17.88 -8.78
CA ILE A 47 7.05 -17.36 -9.51
C ILE A 47 7.78 -18.50 -10.25
N SER A 48 7.92 -19.68 -9.63
CA SER A 48 8.62 -20.81 -10.24
C SER A 48 7.79 -21.63 -11.23
N LYS A 49 6.46 -21.58 -11.15
CA LYS A 49 5.56 -22.44 -11.95
C LYS A 49 4.80 -21.71 -13.04
N VAL A 50 4.61 -20.40 -12.92
CA VAL A 50 3.84 -19.59 -13.88
C VAL A 50 4.79 -18.69 -14.65
N PRO A 51 4.76 -18.71 -15.99
CA PRO A 51 5.64 -17.87 -16.78
C PRO A 51 5.34 -16.39 -16.55
N TYR A 52 6.40 -15.60 -16.43
CA TYR A 52 6.31 -14.15 -16.42
C TYR A 52 5.73 -13.64 -17.74
N THR A 53 4.91 -12.59 -17.66
CA THR A 53 4.37 -11.90 -18.84
C THR A 53 4.83 -10.45 -18.80
N GLU A 54 5.72 -10.11 -19.72
CA GLU A 54 6.18 -8.73 -19.90
C GLU A 54 5.00 -7.85 -20.36
N ILE A 55 4.77 -6.75 -19.66
CA ILE A 55 3.77 -5.74 -20.03
C ILE A 55 4.40 -4.36 -19.91
N ASP A 56 4.70 -3.95 -18.68
CA ASP A 56 5.19 -2.58 -18.41
C ASP A 56 6.61 -2.53 -17.83
N TRP A 57 7.17 -3.63 -17.32
CA TRP A 57 8.45 -3.59 -16.59
C TRP A 57 9.57 -3.01 -17.46
N LYS A 58 9.70 -3.50 -18.69
CA LYS A 58 10.68 -2.98 -19.66
C LYS A 58 10.46 -1.51 -19.96
N ALA A 59 9.21 -1.10 -20.16
CA ALA A 59 8.88 0.30 -20.40
C ALA A 59 9.26 1.18 -19.20
N TYR A 60 9.02 0.72 -17.97
CA TYR A 60 9.43 1.43 -16.77
C TYR A 60 10.96 1.60 -16.69
N MET A 61 11.74 0.59 -17.08
CA MET A 61 13.21 0.68 -17.10
C MET A 61 13.73 1.68 -18.13
N GLU A 62 13.06 1.77 -19.29
CA GLU A 62 13.36 2.73 -20.36
C GLU A 62 12.96 4.16 -19.94
N GLU A 63 11.77 4.32 -19.35
CA GLU A 63 11.23 5.59 -18.86
C GLU A 63 12.17 6.28 -17.84
N VAL A 64 12.72 5.52 -16.89
CA VAL A 64 13.62 6.08 -15.87
C VAL A 64 15.06 6.28 -16.36
N GLU A 65 15.43 5.69 -17.51
CA GLU A 65 16.78 5.82 -18.07
C GLU A 65 17.11 7.25 -18.50
N GLY A 66 16.13 7.98 -19.03
CA GLY A 66 16.32 9.40 -19.39
C GLY A 66 16.75 10.23 -18.17
N VAL A 67 16.19 9.93 -17.00
CA VAL A 67 16.53 10.63 -15.75
C VAL A 67 17.92 10.23 -15.24
N GLU A 68 18.33 8.97 -15.42
CA GLU A 68 19.72 8.54 -15.15
C GLU A 68 20.74 9.29 -16.01
N GLN A 69 20.34 9.71 -17.21
CA GLN A 69 21.14 10.50 -18.15
C GLN A 69 21.07 12.02 -17.89
N GLY A 70 20.33 12.45 -16.87
CA GLY A 70 20.21 13.86 -16.47
C GLY A 70 19.08 14.62 -17.17
N GLU A 71 18.14 13.94 -17.82
CA GLU A 71 16.94 14.56 -18.38
C GLU A 71 15.84 14.68 -17.32
N TYR A 72 15.34 15.90 -17.13
CA TYR A 72 14.29 16.23 -16.15
C TYR A 72 13.06 16.90 -16.81
N ASP A 73 13.06 17.03 -18.13
CA ASP A 73 11.93 17.45 -18.96
C ASP A 73 10.98 16.27 -19.19
N TYR A 74 9.79 16.32 -18.59
CA TYR A 74 8.81 15.22 -18.64
C TYR A 74 8.32 14.94 -20.06
N SER A 75 8.27 15.95 -20.94
CA SER A 75 7.84 15.79 -22.34
C SER A 75 8.74 14.84 -23.15
N LYS A 76 10.01 14.71 -22.74
CA LYS A 76 11.04 13.88 -23.36
C LYS A 76 11.19 12.50 -22.73
N LEU A 77 10.69 12.28 -21.52
CA LEU A 77 10.78 10.98 -20.83
C LEU A 77 9.72 10.02 -21.40
N ARG A 78 10.17 8.94 -22.05
CA ARG A 78 9.30 7.97 -22.72
C ARG A 78 9.90 6.56 -22.69
N GLY A 79 9.04 5.55 -22.68
CA GLY A 79 9.39 4.15 -22.90
C GLY A 79 8.67 3.57 -24.11
N GLY A 80 8.83 2.26 -24.34
CA GLY A 80 8.22 1.54 -25.46
C GLY A 80 6.69 1.55 -25.48
N THR A 81 6.04 1.90 -24.37
CA THR A 81 4.58 2.00 -24.24
C THR A 81 4.05 3.44 -24.34
N GLY A 82 4.92 4.45 -24.42
CA GLY A 82 4.51 5.85 -24.53
C GLY A 82 5.27 6.79 -23.59
N PRO A 83 4.77 8.03 -23.39
CA PRO A 83 5.38 8.98 -22.48
C PRO A 83 5.23 8.56 -21.02
N LEU A 84 6.19 8.98 -20.19
CA LEU A 84 6.16 8.80 -18.75
C LEU A 84 5.02 9.65 -18.16
N VAL A 85 3.98 9.00 -17.66
CA VAL A 85 2.79 9.65 -17.07
C VAL A 85 2.75 9.59 -15.53
N TYR A 86 3.74 8.95 -14.92
CA TYR A 86 3.80 8.77 -13.47
C TYR A 86 4.55 9.92 -12.77
N PRO A 87 4.16 10.31 -11.54
CA PRO A 87 4.84 11.40 -10.85
C PRO A 87 6.25 11.00 -10.39
N ALA A 88 7.04 11.98 -9.92
CA ALA A 88 8.48 11.79 -9.68
C ALA A 88 8.84 10.68 -8.67
N GLY A 89 7.93 10.32 -7.77
CA GLY A 89 8.15 9.20 -6.84
C GLY A 89 8.29 7.86 -7.56
N PHE A 90 7.58 7.67 -8.69
CA PHE A 90 7.78 6.50 -9.54
C PHE A 90 9.22 6.46 -10.06
N VAL A 91 9.71 7.57 -10.60
CA VAL A 91 11.05 7.66 -11.18
C VAL A 91 12.11 7.21 -10.16
N TRP A 92 12.12 7.81 -8.97
CA TRP A 92 13.14 7.49 -7.98
C TRP A 92 13.09 6.05 -7.49
N ILE A 93 11.89 5.50 -7.31
CA ILE A 93 11.73 4.10 -6.89
C ILE A 93 12.18 3.16 -8.01
N PHE A 94 11.79 3.43 -9.25
CA PHE A 94 12.11 2.55 -10.38
C PHE A 94 13.57 2.66 -10.82
N MET A 95 14.24 3.81 -10.62
CA MET A 95 15.71 3.90 -10.70
C MET A 95 16.38 3.00 -9.65
N LEU A 96 15.91 3.04 -8.40
CA LEU A 96 16.43 2.15 -7.35
C LEU A 96 16.21 0.67 -7.71
N LEU A 97 15.03 0.32 -8.21
CA LEU A 97 14.71 -1.04 -8.64
C LEU A 97 15.57 -1.47 -9.83
N LYS A 98 15.79 -0.59 -10.81
CA LYS A 98 16.68 -0.83 -11.97
C LYS A 98 18.10 -1.15 -11.50
N TRP A 99 18.64 -0.33 -10.59
CA TRP A 99 19.95 -0.57 -9.98
C TRP A 99 20.01 -1.91 -9.22
N LEU A 100 19.00 -2.20 -8.39
CA LEU A 100 18.92 -3.45 -7.64
C LEU A 100 18.80 -4.69 -8.54
N THR A 101 18.34 -4.55 -9.77
CA THR A 101 18.03 -5.67 -10.68
C THR A 101 18.98 -5.75 -11.87
N ASP A 102 20.24 -5.33 -11.69
CA ASP A 102 21.29 -5.40 -12.72
C ASP A 102 20.86 -4.64 -14.01
N GLY A 103 20.38 -3.40 -13.83
CA GLY A 103 19.88 -2.57 -14.92
C GLY A 103 18.47 -2.92 -15.40
N GLY A 104 17.67 -3.62 -14.58
CA GLY A 104 16.34 -4.10 -14.96
C GLY A 104 16.32 -5.47 -15.65
N THR A 105 17.48 -6.08 -15.88
CA THR A 105 17.63 -7.35 -16.62
C THR A 105 17.42 -8.58 -15.76
N ASN A 106 17.68 -8.49 -14.45
CA ASN A 106 17.50 -9.59 -13.51
C ASN A 106 16.04 -9.72 -13.07
N LEU A 107 15.23 -10.30 -13.96
CA LEU A 107 13.79 -10.45 -13.77
C LEU A 107 13.45 -11.28 -12.52
N HIS A 108 14.19 -12.35 -12.24
CA HIS A 108 13.92 -13.16 -11.05
C HIS A 108 14.09 -12.34 -9.76
N ARG A 109 15.13 -11.50 -9.69
CA ARG A 109 15.34 -10.60 -8.56
C ARG A 109 14.23 -9.55 -8.47
N ALA A 110 13.77 -9.01 -9.60
CA ALA A 110 12.61 -8.10 -9.64
C ALA A 110 11.34 -8.78 -9.09
N GLN A 111 11.05 -10.01 -9.51
CA GLN A 111 9.91 -10.80 -9.01
C GLN A 111 10.01 -11.05 -7.50
N MET A 112 11.20 -11.33 -6.98
CA MET A 112 11.40 -11.51 -5.53
C MET A 112 11.22 -10.21 -4.74
N ILE A 113 11.64 -9.07 -5.28
CA ILE A 113 11.39 -7.76 -4.66
C ILE A 113 9.88 -7.49 -4.64
N PHE A 114 9.18 -7.67 -5.76
CA PHE A 114 7.72 -7.50 -5.82
C PHE A 114 6.97 -8.52 -4.96
N ALA A 115 7.49 -9.72 -4.77
CA ALA A 115 6.96 -10.69 -3.81
C ALA A 115 7.05 -10.16 -2.37
N ALA A 116 8.18 -9.54 -2.00
CA ALA A 116 8.31 -8.91 -0.69
C ALA A 116 7.33 -7.75 -0.50
N ILE A 117 7.15 -6.90 -1.52
CA ILE A 117 6.16 -5.82 -1.52
C ILE A 117 4.74 -6.40 -1.40
N TYR A 118 4.44 -7.46 -2.14
CA TYR A 118 3.15 -8.16 -2.07
C TYR A 118 2.86 -8.69 -0.67
N LEU A 119 3.79 -9.46 -0.08
CA LEU A 119 3.63 -10.01 1.26
C LEU A 119 3.51 -8.89 2.31
N GLY A 120 4.30 -7.83 2.18
CA GLY A 120 4.17 -6.65 3.03
C GLY A 120 2.77 -6.01 2.94
N THR A 121 2.26 -5.80 1.73
CA THR A 121 0.89 -5.30 1.52
C THR A 121 -0.14 -6.24 2.12
N GLN A 122 0.00 -7.54 1.90
CA GLN A 122 -0.92 -8.55 2.42
C GLN A 122 -0.94 -8.56 3.95
N ALA A 123 0.22 -8.47 4.60
CA ALA A 123 0.32 -8.35 6.05
C ALA A 123 -0.42 -7.11 6.58
N MET A 124 -0.27 -5.96 5.91
CA MET A 124 -0.97 -4.73 6.29
C MET A 124 -2.48 -4.86 6.11
N VAL A 125 -2.96 -5.43 5.00
CA VAL A 125 -4.38 -5.67 4.74
C VAL A 125 -4.99 -6.61 5.78
N LEU A 126 -4.32 -7.73 6.08
CA LEU A 126 -4.74 -8.65 7.13
C LEU A 126 -4.80 -7.97 8.50
N ALA A 127 -3.78 -7.17 8.83
CA ALA A 127 -3.73 -6.40 10.08
C ALA A 127 -4.86 -5.35 10.19
N LEU A 128 -5.34 -4.82 9.06
CA LEU A 128 -6.51 -3.94 9.02
C LEU A 128 -7.81 -4.72 9.24
N TYR A 129 -8.00 -5.88 8.60
CA TYR A 129 -9.19 -6.70 8.81
C TYR A 129 -9.32 -7.24 10.24
N VAL A 130 -8.20 -7.64 10.85
CA VAL A 130 -8.16 -8.04 12.27
C VAL A 130 -8.60 -6.89 13.18
N ARG A 131 -8.33 -5.63 12.80
CA ARG A 131 -8.73 -4.43 13.56
C ARG A 131 -10.19 -4.03 13.36
N VAL A 132 -10.70 -4.06 12.12
CA VAL A 132 -12.04 -3.52 11.78
C VAL A 132 -13.19 -4.35 12.35
N LYS A 133 -13.00 -5.65 12.59
CA LYS A 133 -13.98 -6.55 13.25
C LYS A 133 -15.32 -6.75 12.52
N GLU A 134 -15.62 -6.02 11.47
CA GLU A 134 -16.86 -6.15 10.69
C GLU A 134 -16.89 -7.37 9.75
N VAL A 135 -15.73 -7.83 9.26
CA VAL A 135 -15.67 -8.92 8.27
C VAL A 135 -15.52 -10.28 8.96
N PRO A 136 -16.36 -11.29 8.70
CA PRO A 136 -16.20 -12.63 9.28
C PRO A 136 -14.80 -13.24 9.03
N ALA A 137 -14.28 -14.02 9.99
CA ALA A 137 -12.92 -14.57 9.91
C ALA A 137 -12.67 -15.43 8.66
N TRP A 138 -13.66 -16.22 8.23
CA TRP A 138 -13.60 -17.00 7.00
C TRP A 138 -13.44 -16.14 5.74
N GLY A 139 -13.90 -14.87 5.77
CA GLY A 139 -13.78 -13.94 4.66
C GLY A 139 -12.32 -13.59 4.33
N LEU A 140 -11.40 -13.75 5.30
CA LEU A 140 -9.96 -13.56 5.07
C LEU A 140 -9.39 -14.58 4.08
N LEU A 141 -10.00 -15.76 3.96
CA LEU A 141 -9.58 -16.79 3.01
C LEU A 141 -9.77 -16.34 1.56
N LEU A 142 -10.70 -15.43 1.30
CA LEU A 142 -10.92 -14.89 -0.04
C LEU A 142 -9.72 -14.07 -0.55
N LEU A 143 -8.91 -13.53 0.37
CA LEU A 143 -7.69 -12.80 0.02
C LEU A 143 -6.63 -13.70 -0.63
N LEU A 144 -6.64 -15.01 -0.35
CA LEU A 144 -5.76 -16.00 -0.99
C LEU A 144 -6.11 -16.26 -2.46
N LEU A 145 -7.39 -16.13 -2.81
CA LEU A 145 -7.91 -16.65 -4.07
C LEU A 145 -7.71 -15.70 -5.26
N SER A 146 -7.15 -14.52 -5.03
CA SER A 146 -7.05 -13.48 -6.05
C SER A 146 -5.90 -13.75 -7.03
N LYS A 147 -6.18 -14.53 -8.07
CA LYS A 147 -5.25 -14.75 -9.20
C LYS A 147 -4.76 -13.44 -9.81
N ARG A 148 -5.64 -12.43 -9.87
CA ARG A 148 -5.32 -11.12 -10.45
C ARG A 148 -4.25 -10.40 -9.64
N ILE A 149 -4.32 -10.42 -8.31
CA ILE A 149 -3.36 -9.71 -7.46
C ILE A 149 -1.97 -10.33 -7.58
N HIS A 150 -1.87 -11.66 -7.50
CA HIS A 150 -0.61 -12.37 -7.77
C HIS A 150 -0.03 -12.00 -9.14
N SER A 151 -0.87 -11.97 -10.18
CA SER A 151 -0.45 -11.62 -11.51
C SER A 151 0.10 -10.19 -11.61
N LEU A 152 -0.57 -9.21 -11.01
CA LEU A 152 -0.11 -7.81 -11.02
C LEU A 152 1.21 -7.64 -10.29
N TYR A 153 1.36 -8.23 -9.10
CA TYR A 153 2.56 -8.11 -8.29
C TYR A 153 3.73 -8.88 -8.88
N VAL A 154 3.65 -10.20 -9.03
CA VAL A 154 4.85 -11.04 -9.27
C VAL A 154 5.00 -11.55 -10.69
N LEU A 155 3.99 -11.42 -11.54
CA LEU A 155 4.06 -11.89 -12.94
C LEU A 155 4.09 -10.77 -13.98
N ARG A 156 3.88 -9.52 -13.55
CA ARG A 156 3.83 -8.33 -14.43
C ARG A 156 4.58 -7.12 -13.85
N LEU A 157 4.76 -7.07 -12.53
CA LEU A 157 5.55 -6.05 -11.83
C LEU A 157 4.99 -4.62 -11.97
N PHE A 158 3.66 -4.47 -11.82
CA PHE A 158 2.97 -3.19 -12.01
C PHE A 158 3.35 -2.14 -10.95
N ASN A 159 3.55 -0.89 -11.36
CA ASN A 159 3.79 0.24 -10.47
C ASN A 159 2.69 0.41 -9.39
N ASP A 160 1.43 0.09 -9.71
CA ASP A 160 0.31 0.12 -8.76
C ASP A 160 0.61 -0.63 -7.46
N CYS A 161 1.38 -1.71 -7.53
CA CYS A 161 1.77 -2.52 -6.38
C CYS A 161 2.56 -1.71 -5.34
N VAL A 162 3.50 -0.89 -5.81
CA VAL A 162 4.31 -0.01 -4.97
C VAL A 162 3.44 1.10 -4.38
N ALA A 163 2.62 1.75 -5.21
CA ALA A 163 1.71 2.81 -4.76
C ALA A 163 0.74 2.32 -3.67
N MET A 164 0.16 1.13 -3.88
CA MET A 164 -0.78 0.54 -2.92
C MET A 164 -0.11 0.07 -1.64
N PHE A 165 1.15 -0.37 -1.68
CA PHE A 165 1.93 -0.67 -0.47
C PHE A 165 1.99 0.55 0.45
N PHE A 166 2.38 1.72 -0.08
CA PHE A 166 2.41 2.96 0.70
C PHE A 166 1.02 3.41 1.15
N ALA A 167 -0.01 3.27 0.30
CA ALA A 167 -1.38 3.61 0.66
C ALA A 167 -1.89 2.77 1.84
N TYR A 168 -1.70 1.45 1.83
CA TYR A 168 -2.11 0.58 2.95
C TYR A 168 -1.27 0.82 4.21
N ALA A 169 0.02 1.12 4.08
CA ALA A 169 0.86 1.53 5.21
C ALA A 169 0.33 2.83 5.85
N ALA A 170 -0.05 3.82 5.05
CA ALA A 170 -0.66 5.05 5.51
C ALA A 170 -1.98 4.79 6.26
N VAL A 171 -2.88 3.99 5.69
CA VAL A 171 -4.15 3.61 6.33
C VAL A 171 -3.89 2.95 7.68
N LEU A 172 -2.94 2.01 7.76
CA LEU A 172 -2.59 1.34 9.01
C LEU A 172 -2.08 2.34 10.06
N LEU A 173 -1.26 3.32 9.69
CA LEU A 173 -0.79 4.37 10.59
C LEU A 173 -1.93 5.30 11.05
N PHE A 174 -2.90 5.61 10.19
CA PHE A 174 -4.09 6.37 10.57
C PHE A 174 -4.93 5.62 11.63
N THR A 175 -5.06 4.29 11.52
CA THR A 175 -5.72 3.50 12.59
C THR A 175 -5.00 3.55 13.94
N GLN A 176 -3.71 3.90 13.94
CA GLN A 176 -2.86 4.04 15.12
C GLN A 176 -2.73 5.50 15.58
N ARG A 177 -3.50 6.43 15.00
CA ARG A 177 -3.43 7.88 15.27
C ARG A 177 -2.05 8.50 15.00
N ARG A 178 -1.22 7.86 14.16
CA ARG A 178 0.09 8.38 13.72
C ARG A 178 -0.06 9.24 12.47
N TRP A 179 -0.74 10.38 12.62
CA TRP A 179 -1.21 11.21 11.51
C TRP A 179 -0.12 11.69 10.57
N SER A 180 0.97 12.28 11.10
CA SER A 180 2.05 12.83 10.27
C SER A 180 2.75 11.76 9.44
N LEU A 181 3.09 10.61 10.04
CA LEU A 181 3.71 9.51 9.31
C LEU A 181 2.76 8.92 8.27
N GLY A 182 1.47 8.79 8.60
CA GLY A 182 0.46 8.36 7.63
C GLY A 182 0.34 9.31 6.46
N CYS A 183 0.35 10.63 6.69
CA CYS A 183 0.30 11.64 5.63
C CYS A 183 1.57 11.64 4.76
N ILE A 184 2.74 11.44 5.36
CA ILE A 184 4.01 11.28 4.61
C ILE A 184 3.92 10.07 3.68
N LEU A 185 3.57 8.88 4.20
CA LEU A 185 3.47 7.67 3.37
C LEU A 185 2.35 7.78 2.33
N TYR A 186 1.23 8.40 2.68
CA TYR A 186 0.15 8.68 1.74
C TYR A 186 0.66 9.54 0.57
N SER A 187 1.37 10.63 0.87
CA SER A 187 1.94 11.52 -0.13
C SER A 187 2.99 10.79 -0.98
N VAL A 188 3.86 9.96 -0.38
CA VAL A 188 4.76 9.09 -1.14
C VAL A 188 3.98 8.20 -2.11
N GLY A 189 2.90 7.53 -1.66
CA GLY A 189 2.03 6.74 -2.54
C GLY A 189 1.45 7.53 -3.72
N VAL A 190 0.97 8.76 -3.47
CA VAL A 190 0.49 9.67 -4.53
C VAL A 190 1.59 10.01 -5.52
N SER A 191 2.83 10.23 -5.05
CA SER A 191 3.98 10.52 -5.91
C SER A 191 4.42 9.34 -6.77
N VAL A 192 4.03 8.11 -6.41
CA VAL A 192 4.29 6.90 -7.20
C VAL A 192 3.19 6.68 -8.24
N LYS A 193 1.92 6.84 -7.84
CA LYS A 193 0.79 6.80 -8.76
C LYS A 193 -0.35 7.68 -8.27
N MET A 194 -0.81 8.56 -9.17
CA MET A 194 -1.86 9.54 -8.90
C MET A 194 -3.22 8.92 -8.54
N ASN A 195 -3.48 7.64 -8.81
CA ASN A 195 -4.72 6.98 -8.39
C ASN A 195 -4.92 6.97 -6.86
N VAL A 196 -3.85 7.04 -6.07
CA VAL A 196 -3.90 7.15 -4.61
C VAL A 196 -4.55 8.48 -4.18
N LEU A 197 -4.60 9.49 -5.05
CA LEU A 197 -5.32 10.74 -4.80
C LEU A 197 -6.82 10.51 -4.58
N LEU A 198 -7.39 9.42 -5.10
CA LEU A 198 -8.81 9.07 -4.89
C LEU A 198 -9.15 8.82 -3.41
N PHE A 199 -8.16 8.61 -2.55
CA PHE A 199 -8.34 8.49 -1.10
C PHE A 199 -8.38 9.85 -0.38
N ALA A 200 -8.03 10.95 -1.06
CA ALA A 200 -7.93 12.29 -0.47
C ALA A 200 -9.24 12.79 0.16
N PRO A 201 -10.44 12.61 -0.44
CA PRO A 201 -11.69 13.07 0.18
C PRO A 201 -11.94 12.40 1.54
N SER A 202 -11.74 11.08 1.61
CA SER A 202 -11.87 10.30 2.85
C SER A 202 -10.83 10.70 3.88
N LEU A 203 -9.57 10.91 3.46
CA LEU A 203 -8.50 11.36 4.34
C LEU A 203 -8.79 12.76 4.91
N LEU A 204 -9.20 13.71 4.07
CA LEU A 204 -9.56 15.06 4.49
C LEU A 204 -10.66 15.04 5.55
N TYR A 205 -11.72 14.26 5.32
CA TYR A 205 -12.81 14.11 6.27
C TYR A 205 -12.30 13.59 7.63
N ILE A 206 -11.47 12.53 7.62
CA ILE A 206 -10.91 11.95 8.84
C ILE A 206 -10.00 12.94 9.57
N LEU A 207 -9.15 13.67 8.85
CA LEU A 207 -8.24 14.66 9.44
C LEU A 207 -9.01 15.82 10.10
N LEU A 208 -10.06 16.33 9.43
CA LEU A 208 -10.92 17.36 9.99
C LEU A 208 -11.64 16.86 11.25
N ALA A 209 -12.19 15.65 11.20
CA ALA A 209 -12.88 15.06 12.34
C ALA A 209 -11.95 14.77 13.52
N ALA A 210 -10.71 14.34 13.26
CA ALA A 210 -9.78 13.90 14.31
C ALA A 210 -8.89 15.03 14.88
N LEU A 211 -8.53 16.03 14.06
CA LEU A 211 -7.54 17.06 14.40
C LEU A 211 -8.09 18.49 14.31
N GLY A 212 -9.33 18.67 13.83
CA GLY A 212 -9.89 19.97 13.51
C GLY A 212 -9.23 20.63 12.29
N THR A 213 -9.67 21.85 11.98
CA THR A 213 -9.26 22.57 10.77
C THR A 213 -7.76 22.88 10.74
N LYS A 214 -7.21 23.45 11.83
CA LYS A 214 -5.79 23.80 11.91
C LYS A 214 -4.87 22.59 11.78
N GLY A 215 -5.21 21.48 12.45
CA GLY A 215 -4.46 20.25 12.38
C GLY A 215 -4.51 19.61 10.99
N ALA A 216 -5.70 19.56 10.37
CA ALA A 216 -5.85 19.09 9.00
C ALA A 216 -5.02 19.91 8.00
N MET A 217 -5.04 21.24 8.11
CA MET A 217 -4.23 22.13 7.26
C MET A 217 -2.74 21.86 7.41
N ALA A 218 -2.24 21.64 8.63
CA ALA A 218 -0.84 21.28 8.85
C ALA A 218 -0.46 19.95 8.19
N GLN A 219 -1.34 18.94 8.23
CA GLN A 219 -1.11 17.63 7.60
C GLN A 219 -1.17 17.71 6.07
N ILE A 220 -2.07 18.52 5.51
CA ILE A 220 -2.15 18.77 4.06
C ILE A 220 -0.89 19.51 3.59
N ALA A 221 -0.43 20.52 4.34
CA ALA A 221 0.82 21.21 4.06
C ALA A 221 2.01 20.24 4.09
N LEU A 222 2.03 19.30 5.04
CA LEU A 222 3.05 18.24 5.09
C LEU A 222 3.02 17.35 3.83
N CYS A 223 1.84 16.95 3.37
CA CYS A 223 1.71 16.21 2.11
C CYS A 223 2.28 17.01 0.92
N ALA A 224 1.98 18.30 0.85
CA ALA A 224 2.47 19.19 -0.22
C ALA A 224 4.00 19.34 -0.18
N VAL A 225 4.59 19.50 1.01
CA VAL A 225 6.05 19.54 1.17
C VAL A 225 6.69 18.25 0.64
N VAL A 226 6.13 17.08 0.93
CA VAL A 226 6.65 15.81 0.40
C VAL A 226 6.61 15.78 -1.13
N GLN A 227 5.53 16.26 -1.75
CA GLN A 227 5.45 16.35 -3.23
C GLN A 227 6.51 17.28 -3.80
N VAL A 228 6.69 18.47 -3.21
CA VAL A 228 7.70 19.44 -3.65
C VAL A 228 9.11 18.86 -3.53
N VAL A 229 9.43 18.19 -2.41
CA VAL A 229 10.75 17.58 -2.20
C VAL A 229 11.01 16.47 -3.23
N ILE A 230 10.05 15.58 -3.45
CA ILE A 230 10.20 14.47 -4.40
C ILE A 230 10.28 14.99 -5.85
N GLY A 231 9.48 16.00 -6.20
CA GLY A 231 9.45 16.60 -7.53
C GLY A 231 10.50 17.68 -7.78
N PHE A 232 11.33 18.02 -6.80
CA PHE A 232 12.18 19.22 -6.84
C PHE A 232 13.05 19.34 -8.11
N PRO A 233 13.76 18.29 -8.58
CA PRO A 233 14.58 18.38 -9.79
C PRO A 233 13.76 18.69 -11.06
N PHE A 234 12.55 18.14 -11.14
CA PHE A 234 11.63 18.36 -12.27
C PHE A 234 11.00 19.76 -12.22
N LEU A 235 10.60 20.20 -11.03
CA LEU A 235 10.00 21.53 -10.82
C LEU A 235 10.98 22.68 -11.08
N THR A 236 12.27 22.46 -10.87
CA THR A 236 13.30 23.51 -11.04
C THR A 236 13.85 23.58 -12.45
N SER A 237 13.90 22.45 -13.17
CA SER A 237 14.31 22.39 -14.56
C SER A 237 13.20 22.88 -15.50
N HIS A 238 11.98 22.37 -15.32
CA HIS A 238 10.82 22.67 -16.15
C HIS A 238 9.54 22.81 -15.29
N PRO A 239 9.30 23.98 -14.66
CA PRO A 239 8.18 24.19 -13.73
C PRO A 239 6.78 24.20 -14.36
N VAL A 240 6.70 24.35 -15.69
CA VAL A 240 5.44 24.51 -16.43
C VAL A 240 5.46 23.57 -17.63
N GLU A 241 4.94 22.37 -17.42
CA GLU A 241 4.49 21.45 -18.47
C GLU A 241 3.05 21.01 -18.19
#